data_AF-A0A1Y3NMK8-F1
#
_entry.id   AF-A0A1Y3NMK8-F1
#
_cell.length_a   1.000
_cell.length_b   1.000
_cell.length_c   1.000
_cell.angle_alpha   90.00
_cell.angle_beta   90.00
_cell.angle_gamma   90.00
#
_symmetry.space_group_name_H-M   'P 1'
#
loop_
_entity.id
_entity.type
_entity.pdbx_description
1 polymer ?
#
loop_
_entity_poly.entity_id
_entity_poly.type
_entity_poly.pdbx_seq_one_letter_code
_entity_poly.pdbx_strand_id
1 'polypeptide(L)' 'MSISRFSVLKPSTPDAIFALVGRFNLDKNPNKINLAIGAYKDENQKPWVLPSVKL' A
#
# COMPACT_ATOMS: atom_id res chain seq x y z
N MET A 1 -4.15 -13.34 36.71
CA MET A 1 -4.35 -12.76 35.37
C MET A 1 -3.33 -13.35 34.42
N SER A 2 -3.75 -13.99 33.33
CA SER A 2 -2.84 -14.50 32.31
C SER A 2 -2.33 -13.34 31.45
N ILE A 3 -1.01 -13.12 31.43
CA ILE A 3 -0.38 -12.11 30.56
C ILE A 3 -0.34 -12.65 29.13
N SER A 4 -0.73 -11.81 28.17
CA SER A 4 -0.72 -12.15 26.74
C SER A 4 0.70 -12.48 26.28
N ARG A 5 0.87 -13.58 25.54
CA ARG A 5 2.15 -13.97 24.93
C ARG A 5 2.74 -12.91 24.00
N PHE A 6 1.90 -12.02 23.49
CA PHE A 6 2.29 -10.95 22.57
C PHE A 6 2.77 -9.67 23.28
N SER A 7 2.71 -9.58 24.62
CA SER A 7 3.02 -8.35 25.36
C SER A 7 4.47 -7.88 25.24
N VAL A 8 5.37 -8.74 24.77
CA VAL A 8 6.80 -8.46 24.62
C VAL A 8 7.19 -8.05 23.20
N LEU A 9 6.27 -8.14 22.25
CA LEU A 9 6.56 -7.87 20.85
C LEU A 9 6.68 -6.37 20.58
N LYS A 10 7.74 -6.00 19.84
CA LYS A 10 7.93 -4.65 19.32
C LYS A 10 7.58 -4.63 17.83
N PRO A 11 6.87 -3.59 17.34
CA PRO A 11 6.65 -3.42 15.91
C PRO A 11 7.98 -3.31 15.15
N SER A 12 8.06 -3.98 14.00
CA SER A 12 9.19 -3.81 13.08
C SER A 12 9.05 -2.53 12.28
N THR A 13 10.17 -2.03 11.75
CA THR A 13 10.15 -0.93 10.78
C THR A 13 9.30 -1.32 9.57
N PRO A 14 8.36 -0.46 9.13
CA PRO A 14 7.60 -0.69 7.91
C PRO A 14 8.51 -0.77 6.68
N ASP A 15 8.11 -1.58 5.70
CA ASP A 15 8.76 -1.57 4.39
C ASP A 15 8.67 -0.16 3.77
N ALA A 16 9.78 0.31 3.20
CA ALA A 16 9.90 1.68 2.72
C ALA A 16 8.93 1.97 1.56
N ILE A 17 8.69 1.00 0.68
CA ILE A 17 7.78 1.15 -0.47
C ILE A 17 6.34 1.21 0.02
N PHE A 18 5.95 0.28 0.91
CA PHE A 18 4.60 0.27 1.48
C PHE A 18 4.33 1.49 2.37
N ALA A 19 5.34 2.02 3.06
CA ALA A 19 5.20 3.25 3.85
C ALA A 19 4.84 4.46 2.97
N LEU A 20 5.42 4.57 1.77
CA LEU A 20 5.07 5.62 0.81
C LEU A 20 3.62 5.52 0.34
N VAL A 21 3.13 4.30 0.09
CA VAL A 21 1.72 4.06 -0.27
C VAL A 21 0.78 4.43 0.88
N GLY A 22 1.14 4.07 2.12
CA GLY A 22 0.37 4.46 3.30
C GLY A 22 0.25 5.97 3.43
N ARG A 23 1.35 6.70 3.23
CA ARG A 23 1.34 8.18 3.21
C ARG A 23 0.52 8.74 2.06
N PHE A 24 0.65 8.18 0.85
CA PHE A 24 -0.15 8.57 -0.31
C PHE A 24 -1.65 8.41 -0.04
N ASN A 25 -2.08 7.33 0.61
CA ASN A 25 -3.50 7.10 0.91
C ASN A 25 -4.06 8.10 1.93
N LEU A 26 -3.24 8.52 2.91
CA LEU A 26 -3.62 9.50 3.94
C LEU A 26 -3.61 10.95 3.43
N ASP A 27 -2.88 11.24 2.34
CA ASP A 27 -2.81 12.58 1.75
C ASP A 27 -4.17 13.02 1.20
N LYS A 28 -4.62 14.21 1.58
CA LYS A 28 -5.91 14.80 1.17
C LYS A 28 -5.80 15.71 -0.06
N ASN A 29 -4.59 15.95 -0.57
CA ASN A 29 -4.40 16.77 -1.75
C ASN A 29 -5.09 16.10 -2.96
N PRO A 30 -6.05 16.77 -3.63
CA PRO A 30 -6.74 16.19 -4.78
C PRO A 30 -5.81 15.95 -5.98
N ASN A 31 -4.64 16.59 -6.01
CA ASN A 31 -3.66 16.49 -7.10
C ASN A 31 -2.49 15.55 -6.75
N LYS A 32 -2.62 14.69 -5.74
CA LYS A 32 -1.56 13.74 -5.36
C LYS A 32 -1.33 12.70 -6.46
N ILE A 33 -0.07 12.30 -6.67
CA ILE A 33 0.33 11.29 -7.67
C ILE A 33 1.08 10.16 -6.96
N ASN A 34 0.69 8.92 -7.24
CA ASN A 34 1.36 7.74 -6.67
C ASN A 34 2.40 7.18 -7.64
N LEU A 35 3.68 7.39 -7.32
CA LEU A 35 4.85 6.85 -8.03
C LEU A 35 5.64 5.83 -7.19
N ALA A 36 5.03 5.29 -6.11
CA ALA A 36 5.75 4.45 -5.15
C ALA A 36 5.92 3.00 -5.63
N ILE A 37 4.85 2.37 -6.13
CA ILE A 37 4.88 0.99 -6.60
C ILE A 37 4.87 0.98 -8.13
N GLY A 38 5.74 0.17 -8.73
CA GLY A 38 5.71 -0.17 -10.16
C GLY A 38 4.54 -1.07 -10.55
N ALA A 39 3.32 -0.70 -10.15
CA ALA A 39 2.09 -1.41 -10.50
C ALA A 39 1.45 -0.69 -11.69
N TYR A 40 1.26 -1.43 -12.79
CA TYR A 40 0.70 -0.87 -14.00
C TYR A 40 -0.77 -0.46 -13.77
N LYS A 41 -1.11 0.73 -14.27
CA LYS A 41 -2.42 1.34 -14.16
C LYS A 41 -2.91 1.78 -15.53
N ASP A 42 -4.22 1.80 -15.69
CA ASP A 42 -4.87 2.36 -16.86
C ASP A 42 -4.86 3.91 -16.84
N GLU A 43 -5.46 4.51 -17.86
CA GLU A 43 -5.55 5.96 -18.06
C GLU A 43 -6.35 6.66 -16.96
N ASN A 44 -7.13 5.90 -16.17
CA ASN A 44 -7.92 6.37 -15.04
C ASN A 44 -7.24 6.10 -13.68
N GLN A 45 -5.95 5.75 -13.70
CA GLN A 45 -5.15 5.38 -12.53
C GLN A 45 -5.67 4.15 -11.76
N LYS A 46 -6.46 3.28 -12.41
CA LYS A 46 -6.96 2.03 -11.83
C LYS A 46 -6.06 0.86 -12.19
N PRO A 47 -6.02 -0.21 -11.37
CA PRO A 47 -5.34 -1.45 -11.75
C PRO A 47 -5.85 -1.98 -13.08
N TRP A 48 -4.95 -2.30 -13.99
CA TRP A 48 -5.31 -2.81 -15.31
C TRP A 48 -5.12 -4.32 -15.39
N VAL A 49 -6.19 -5.03 -15.73
CA VAL A 49 -6.15 -6.47 -16.02
C VAL A 49 -5.96 -6.67 -17.51
N LEU A 50 -4.82 -7.27 -17.88
CA LEU A 50 -4.47 -7.61 -19.26
C LEU A 50 -5.58 -8.46 -19.91
N PRO A 51 -5.99 -8.20 -21.17
CA PRO A 51 -7.01 -8.99 -21.85
C PRO A 51 -6.69 -10.49 -21.94
N SER A 52 -5.41 -10.85 -22.05
CA SER A 52 -4.94 -12.24 -22.18
C SER A 52 -5.10 -13.09 -20.92
N VAL A 53 -5.29 -12.47 -19.75
CA VAL A 53 -5.46 -13.18 -18.47
C VAL A 53 -6.88 -13.05 -17.90
N LYS A 54 -7.80 -12.41 -18.63
CA LYS A 54 -9.21 -12.35 -18.25
C LYS A 54 -9.83 -13.74 -18.45
N LEU A 55 -10.56 -14.20 -17.41
CA LEU A 55 -11.39 -15.40 -17.46
C LEU A 55 -12.56 -15.22 -18.43
#